data_AF-A0A9D6SDX2-F1
#
_entry.id   AF-A0A9D6SDX2-F1
#
_cell.length_a   1.000
_cell.length_b   1.000
_cell.length_c   1.000
_cell.angle_alpha   90.00
_cell.angle_beta   90.00
_cell.angle_gamma   90.00
#
_symmetry.space_group_name_H-M   'P 1'
#
loop_
_entity.id
_entity.type
_entity.pdbx_description
1 polymer ?
#
loop_
_entity_poly.entity_id
_entity_poly.type
_entity_poly.pdbx_seq_one_letter_code
_entity_poly.pdbx_strand_id
1 'polypeptide(L)'
;MYDLARRHCGGLPGNSGLGHGQTIFVISLTWLSRRGRGGKHESIGTEGEVLVKITVNNNGSLRVEGEVTICDAEGKPFGLGGRTTITLCRCGHSENKPFCDSSHKRVGFQSQVQARDLPPPAPKPPTA
;
A
#
# COMPACT_ATOMS: atom_id res chain seq x y z
N MET A 1 15.35 42.46 -11.65
CA MET A 1 16.25 43.06 -10.64
C MET A 1 16.11 42.21 -9.39
N TYR A 2 17.24 41.78 -8.80
CA TYR A 2 17.43 40.63 -7.91
C TYR A 2 17.55 39.30 -8.65
N ASP A 3 18.70 38.81 -9.10
CA ASP A 3 20.13 38.91 -8.76
C ASP A 3 20.64 37.50 -8.47
N LEU A 4 21.78 37.25 -9.10
CA LEU A 4 22.36 36.01 -9.51
C LEU A 4 23.37 35.57 -8.45
N ALA A 5 23.58 34.26 -8.41
CA ALA A 5 24.89 33.63 -8.25
C ALA A 5 25.38 33.14 -6.87
N ARG A 6 26.25 32.14 -7.05
CA ARG A 6 27.35 31.66 -6.21
C ARG A 6 27.02 30.55 -5.22
N ARG A 7 27.24 29.31 -5.68
CA ARG A 7 28.06 28.37 -4.91
C ARG A 7 29.21 27.86 -5.76
N HIS A 8 30.39 28.10 -5.20
CA HIS A 8 31.70 27.67 -5.64
C HIS A 8 31.87 26.16 -5.45
N CYS A 9 32.45 25.48 -6.43
CA CYS A 9 33.29 24.30 -6.21
C CYS A 9 34.53 24.44 -7.10
N GLY A 10 35.71 24.38 -6.48
CA GLY A 10 37.01 24.54 -7.13
C GLY A 10 37.47 23.32 -7.93
N GLY A 11 38.42 23.57 -8.84
CA GLY A 11 39.28 22.55 -9.47
C GLY A 11 40.25 21.92 -8.46
N LEU A 12 41.09 20.93 -8.78
CA LEU A 12 41.87 20.53 -9.97
C LEU A 12 42.31 19.04 -9.73
N PRO A 13 43.31 18.44 -10.42
CA PRO A 13 43.66 18.40 -11.85
C PRO A 13 43.81 16.95 -12.40
N GLY A 14 43.81 16.86 -13.74
CA GLY A 14 44.81 16.15 -14.55
C GLY A 14 45.09 14.65 -14.34
N ASN A 15 44.69 13.84 -15.32
CA ASN A 15 45.51 12.69 -15.71
C ASN A 15 45.52 12.53 -17.24
N SER A 16 46.69 12.76 -17.83
CA SER A 16 47.03 12.52 -19.22
C SER A 16 47.44 11.07 -19.41
N GLY A 17 46.73 10.35 -20.27
CA GLY A 17 47.09 8.99 -20.68
C GLY A 17 46.74 8.77 -22.14
N LEU A 18 47.76 8.88 -22.99
CA LEU A 18 47.75 8.55 -24.42
C LEU A 18 47.37 7.08 -24.65
N GLY A 19 46.77 6.80 -25.81
CA GLY A 19 47.17 5.61 -26.56
C GLY A 19 46.10 4.85 -27.31
N HIS A 20 46.13 5.03 -28.63
CA HIS A 20 45.94 3.99 -29.65
C HIS A 20 44.57 3.34 -29.79
N GLY A 21 43.90 3.73 -30.88
CA GLY A 21 42.81 2.96 -31.45
C GLY A 21 43.25 1.57 -31.88
N GLN A 22 42.30 0.64 -31.84
CA GLN A 22 42.19 -0.43 -32.81
C GLN A 22 40.71 -0.78 -32.95
N THR A 23 40.23 -0.55 -34.17
CA THR A 23 38.98 -1.02 -34.73
C THR A 23 38.94 -2.54 -34.70
N ILE A 24 38.10 -3.15 -33.86
CA ILE A 24 37.61 -4.52 -34.09
C ILE A 24 36.14 -4.59 -33.68
N PHE A 25 35.27 -4.54 -34.68
CA PHE A 25 33.92 -5.10 -34.63
C PHE A 25 34.05 -6.61 -34.43
N VAL A 26 33.60 -7.13 -33.28
CA VAL A 26 33.16 -8.53 -33.18
C VAL A 26 31.87 -8.60 -32.36
N ILE A 27 30.85 -9.02 -33.08
CA ILE A 27 29.51 -9.35 -32.61
C ILE A 27 29.63 -10.56 -31.69
N SER A 28 29.16 -10.42 -30.44
CA SER A 28 28.58 -11.55 -29.72
C SER A 28 27.56 -11.03 -28.73
N LEU A 29 26.31 -10.98 -29.20
CA LEU A 29 25.11 -10.88 -28.38
C LEU A 29 24.98 -12.16 -27.55
N THR A 30 25.75 -12.28 -26.47
CA THR A 30 25.37 -13.17 -25.37
C THR A 30 24.52 -12.34 -24.44
N TRP A 31 23.20 -12.47 -24.65
CA TRP A 31 22.15 -11.91 -23.83
C TRP A 31 22.45 -12.23 -22.35
N LEU A 32 22.98 -11.25 -21.62
CA LEU A 32 23.21 -11.33 -20.18
C LEU A 32 21.81 -11.43 -19.55
N SER A 33 21.36 -12.67 -19.36
CA SER A 33 20.18 -13.02 -18.59
C SER A 33 20.41 -12.65 -17.12
N ARG A 34 20.40 -11.36 -16.80
CA ARG A 34 20.02 -10.85 -15.49
C ARG A 34 18.51 -10.98 -15.37
N ARG A 35 18.03 -12.22 -15.23
CA ARG A 35 16.74 -12.44 -14.59
C ARG A 35 16.95 -12.18 -13.11
N GLY A 36 16.24 -11.17 -12.62
CA GLY A 36 16.27 -10.72 -11.24
C GLY A 36 16.12 -11.89 -10.28
N ARG A 37 17.10 -12.02 -9.38
CA ARG A 37 16.97 -12.84 -8.19
C ARG A 37 15.97 -12.12 -7.30
N GLY A 38 14.70 -12.47 -7.47
CA GLY A 38 13.61 -11.99 -6.61
C GLY A 38 13.99 -12.23 -5.16
N GLY A 39 14.06 -11.14 -4.39
CA GLY A 39 14.24 -11.20 -2.95
C GLY A 39 13.14 -12.07 -2.36
N LYS A 40 13.55 -13.16 -1.72
CA LYS A 40 12.66 -13.90 -0.83
C LYS A 40 12.32 -12.93 0.30
N HIS A 41 11.07 -12.49 0.37
CA HIS A 41 10.53 -12.00 1.64
C HIS A 41 10.51 -13.19 2.58
N GLU A 42 11.62 -13.37 3.29
CA GLU A 42 11.75 -14.32 4.37
C GLU A 42 11.10 -13.68 5.59
N SER A 43 9.78 -13.85 5.71
CA SER A 43 9.08 -13.57 6.95
C SER A 43 9.01 -14.86 7.74
N ILE A 44 9.86 -14.94 8.75
CA ILE A 44 9.83 -15.93 9.82
C ILE A 44 8.48 -15.72 10.53
N GLY A 45 7.52 -16.61 10.26
CA GLY A 45 6.17 -16.50 10.80
C GLY A 45 6.13 -16.92 12.26
N THR A 46 6.23 -15.96 13.16
CA THR A 46 5.83 -16.14 14.56
C THR A 46 4.34 -16.38 14.62
N GLU A 47 3.93 -17.34 15.44
CA GLU A 47 2.54 -17.70 15.67
C GLU A 47 1.75 -16.47 16.19
N GLY A 48 0.86 -15.93 15.34
CA GLY A 48 -0.42 -15.41 15.79
C GLY A 48 -0.52 -13.98 16.34
N GLU A 49 0.27 -13.00 15.92
CA GLU A 49 -0.10 -11.60 16.21
C GLU A 49 -1.21 -11.11 15.27
N VAL A 50 -2.43 -10.94 15.81
CA VAL A 50 -3.54 -10.30 15.11
C VAL A 50 -3.29 -8.80 15.10
N LEU A 51 -2.63 -8.31 14.04
CA LEU A 51 -2.31 -6.89 13.86
C LEU A 51 -3.56 -6.00 13.73
N VAL A 52 -4.62 -6.55 13.14
CA VAL A 52 -5.89 -5.85 12.91
C VAL A 52 -7.04 -6.83 13.11
N LYS A 53 -8.03 -6.42 13.91
CA LYS A 53 -9.26 -7.17 14.16
C LYS A 53 -10.46 -6.37 13.65
N ILE A 54 -11.25 -6.97 12.76
CA ILE A 54 -12.50 -6.39 12.27
C ILE A 54 -13.66 -7.22 12.79
N THR A 55 -14.52 -6.59 13.61
CA THR A 55 -15.72 -7.20 14.18
C THR A 55 -16.96 -6.67 13.48
N VAL A 56 -17.82 -7.57 12.99
CA VAL A 56 -19.11 -7.21 12.41
C VAL A 56 -20.18 -7.18 13.50
N ASN A 57 -20.61 -6.00 13.93
CA ASN A 57 -21.65 -5.91 14.96
C ASN A 57 -23.02 -6.24 14.37
N ASN A 58 -23.78 -7.12 15.03
CA ASN A 58 -25.19 -7.36 14.71
C ASN A 58 -25.96 -6.03 14.71
N ASN A 59 -26.79 -5.84 13.69
CA ASN A 59 -27.64 -4.66 13.53
C ASN A 59 -26.87 -3.32 13.56
N GLY A 60 -25.56 -3.34 13.27
CA GLY A 60 -24.70 -2.18 13.50
C GLY A 60 -23.47 -2.11 12.59
N SER A 61 -22.48 -1.36 13.06
CA SER A 61 -21.25 -1.00 12.35
C SER A 61 -20.25 -2.15 12.19
N LEU A 62 -19.25 -1.92 11.32
CA LEU A 62 -18.00 -2.68 11.33
C LEU A 62 -17.04 -2.00 12.31
N ARG A 63 -16.60 -2.71 13.36
CA ARG A 63 -15.61 -2.22 14.32
C ARG A 63 -14.23 -2.68 13.87
N VAL A 64 -13.33 -1.75 13.63
CA VAL A 64 -11.94 -1.98 13.25
C VAL A 64 -11.07 -1.61 14.44
N GLU A 65 -10.27 -2.55 14.92
CA GLU A 65 -9.35 -2.41 16.04
C GLU A 65 -7.94 -2.77 15.56
N GLY A 66 -6.96 -1.93 15.88
CA GLY A 66 -5.55 -2.15 15.52
C GLY A 66 -4.94 -0.97 14.78
N GLU A 67 -3.72 -1.15 14.31
CA GLU A 67 -3.00 -0.15 13.53
C GLU A 67 -3.47 -0.20 12.07
N VAL A 68 -4.32 0.75 11.68
CA VAL A 68 -4.91 0.80 10.34
C VAL A 68 -4.86 2.20 9.75
N THR A 69 -4.68 2.26 8.43
CA THR A 69 -4.89 3.48 7.64
C THR A 69 -6.14 3.30 6.80
N ILE A 70 -7.03 4.28 6.84
CA ILE A 70 -8.22 4.34 5.99
C ILE A 70 -7.94 5.40 4.92
N CYS A 71 -8.15 5.07 3.65
CA CYS A 71 -7.97 5.98 2.53
C CYS A 71 -9.28 6.22 1.78
N ASP A 72 -9.37 7.35 1.09
CA ASP A 72 -10.38 7.58 0.04
C ASP A 72 -10.01 6.88 -1.28
N ALA A 73 -10.84 7.06 -2.31
CA ALA A 73 -10.65 6.43 -3.62
C ALA A 73 -9.37 6.91 -4.34
N GLU A 74 -8.87 8.10 -4.01
CA GLU A 74 -7.63 8.67 -4.52
C GLU A 74 -6.40 8.22 -3.71
N GLY A 75 -6.61 7.45 -2.64
CA GLY A 75 -5.56 6.93 -1.76
C GLY A 75 -5.13 7.89 -0.66
N LYS A 76 -5.81 9.03 -0.47
CA LYS A 76 -5.48 9.98 0.59
C LYS A 76 -6.00 9.48 1.95
N PRO A 77 -5.16 9.50 3.00
CA PRO A 77 -5.55 8.97 4.30
C PRO A 77 -6.50 9.92 5.05
N PHE A 78 -7.46 9.33 5.77
CA PHE A 78 -8.28 10.05 6.74
C PHE A 78 -7.45 10.44 7.97
N GLY A 79 -7.72 11.62 8.52
CA GLY A 79 -7.12 12.07 9.79
C GLY A 79 -7.74 11.35 10.99
N LEU A 80 -7.25 10.15 11.30
CA LEU A 80 -7.81 9.31 12.39
C LEU A 80 -7.48 9.85 13.79
N GLY A 81 -6.57 10.82 13.92
CA GLY A 81 -6.29 11.51 15.19
C GLY A 81 -5.78 10.59 16.29
N GLY A 82 -4.97 9.58 15.93
CA GLY A 82 -4.43 8.60 16.87
C GLY A 82 -5.43 7.53 17.35
N ARG A 83 -6.63 7.44 16.74
CA ARG A 83 -7.61 6.41 17.10
C ARG A 83 -7.18 5.04 16.59
N THR A 84 -7.04 4.09 17.51
CA THR A 84 -6.77 2.66 17.23
C THR A 84 -8.05 1.83 17.10
N THR A 85 -9.21 2.45 17.36
CA THR A 85 -10.52 1.82 17.24
C THR A 85 -11.45 2.72 16.48
N ILE A 86 -11.97 2.21 15.37
CA ILE A 86 -12.81 2.96 14.43
C ILE A 86 -14.06 2.14 14.14
N THR A 87 -15.17 2.81 13.90
CA THR A 87 -16.40 2.13 13.46
C THR A 87 -16.84 2.67 12.11
N LEU A 88 -17.04 1.77 11.15
CA LEU A 88 -17.46 2.08 9.79
C LEU A 88 -18.95 1.84 9.62
N CYS A 89 -19.59 2.71 8.84
CA CYS A 89 -20.99 2.59 8.51
C CYS A 89 -21.23 1.34 7.67
N ARG A 90 -22.12 0.48 8.14
CA ARG A 90 -22.60 -0.68 7.40
C ARG A 90 -24.07 -0.56 6.96
N CYS A 91 -24.84 0.30 7.64
CA CYS A 91 -26.28 0.46 7.41
C CYS A 91 -26.63 1.41 6.24
N GLY A 92 -25.67 2.18 5.72
CA GLY A 92 -25.92 3.15 4.63
C GLY A 92 -26.52 4.50 5.06
N HIS A 93 -27.02 4.63 6.30
CA HIS A 93 -27.74 5.83 6.76
C HIS A 93 -26.93 6.83 7.59
N SER A 94 -25.62 6.63 7.78
CA SER A 94 -24.81 7.62 8.51
C SER A 94 -24.71 8.94 7.75
N GLU A 95 -24.76 10.07 8.45
CA GLU A 95 -24.49 11.41 7.92
C GLU A 95 -22.98 11.71 7.89
N ASN A 96 -22.17 10.94 8.60
CA ASN A 96 -20.71 11.06 8.69
C ASN A 96 -19.96 9.90 7.99
N LYS A 97 -20.39 9.53 6.78
CA LYS A 97 -19.74 8.45 6.02
C LYS A 97 -18.26 8.77 5.75
N PRO A 98 -17.36 7.75 5.77
CA PRO A 98 -17.62 6.31 5.91
C PRO A 98 -17.79 5.83 7.36
N PHE A 99 -17.75 6.71 8.34
CA PHE A 99 -17.80 6.37 9.76
C PHE A 99 -19.23 6.13 10.24
N CYS A 100 -19.37 5.42 11.37
CA CYS A 100 -20.67 5.18 11.99
C CYS A 100 -20.97 6.27 13.03
N ASP A 101 -22.19 6.81 12.98
CA ASP A 101 -22.74 7.83 13.89
C ASP A 101 -23.96 7.34 14.69
N SER A 102 -24.15 6.02 14.77
CA SER A 102 -25.32 5.37 15.39
C SER A 102 -26.65 5.49 14.63
N SER A 103 -26.68 6.02 13.40
CA SER A 103 -27.89 6.08 12.58
C SER A 103 -28.54 4.70 12.33
N HIS A 104 -27.76 3.61 12.41
CA HIS A 104 -28.26 2.24 12.33
C HIS A 104 -29.35 1.94 13.37
N LYS A 105 -29.31 2.56 14.56
CA LYS A 105 -30.36 2.42 15.58
C LYS A 105 -31.63 3.16 15.19
N ARG A 106 -31.48 4.39 14.66
CA ARG A 106 -32.60 5.25 14.26
C ARG A 106 -33.41 4.65 13.12
N VAL A 107 -32.74 4.05 12.14
CA VAL A 107 -33.40 3.42 10.98
C VAL A 107 -33.80 1.96 11.24
N GLY A 108 -33.53 1.42 12.43
CA GLY A 108 -33.84 0.03 12.76
C GLY A 108 -33.13 -0.98 11.84
N PHE A 109 -31.85 -0.77 11.54
CA PHE A 109 -31.10 -1.67 10.65
C PHE A 109 -31.07 -3.10 11.20
N GLN A 110 -31.59 -4.06 10.45
CA GLN A 110 -31.64 -5.47 10.82
C GLN A 110 -30.67 -6.28 9.97
N SER A 111 -29.62 -6.79 10.60
CA SER A 111 -28.65 -7.68 9.98
C SER A 111 -27.91 -8.45 11.05
N GLN A 112 -28.31 -9.70 11.24
CA GLN A 112 -27.59 -10.66 12.06
C GLN A 112 -26.51 -11.33 11.22
N VAL A 113 -25.29 -11.39 11.77
CA VAL A 113 -24.13 -11.96 11.09
C VAL A 113 -23.54 -13.04 11.97
N GLN A 114 -23.35 -14.22 11.38
CA GLN A 114 -22.67 -15.34 11.99
C GLN A 114 -21.44 -15.68 11.16
N ALA A 115 -20.33 -15.96 11.83
CA ALA A 115 -19.10 -16.38 11.18
C ALA A 115 -19.32 -17.74 10.50
N ARG A 116 -18.72 -17.90 9.33
CA ARG A 116 -18.75 -19.14 8.54
C ARG A 116 -17.55 -19.15 7.59
N ASP A 117 -17.21 -20.33 7.11
CA ASP A 117 -16.18 -20.48 6.08
C ASP A 117 -16.69 -19.93 4.74
N LEU A 118 -15.81 -19.20 4.05
CA LEU A 118 -16.07 -18.76 2.68
C LEU A 118 -15.69 -19.88 1.70
N PRO A 119 -16.45 -20.06 0.61
CA PRO A 119 -16.04 -20.98 -0.44
C PRO A 119 -14.70 -20.52 -1.04
N PRO A 120 -13.92 -21.44 -1.64
CA PRO A 120 -12.68 -21.09 -2.32
C PRO A 120 -12.90 -19.96 -3.35
N PRO A 121 -11.95 -19.01 -3.50
CA PRO A 121 -12.06 -17.97 -4.51
C PRO A 121 -12.22 -18.57 -5.91
N ALA A 122 -13.16 -18.05 -6.69
CA ALA A 122 -13.29 -18.44 -8.09
C ALA A 122 -12.00 -18.14 -8.87
N PRO A 123 -11.61 -18.98 -9.83
CA PRO A 123 -10.45 -18.70 -10.68
C PRO A 123 -10.70 -17.41 -11.47
N LYS A 124 -9.68 -16.53 -11.52
CA LYS A 124 -9.78 -15.30 -12.30
C LYS A 124 -9.94 -15.66 -13.78
N PRO A 125 -10.89 -15.05 -14.52
CA PRO A 125 -10.99 -15.27 -15.95
C PRO A 125 -9.66 -14.91 -16.63
N PRO A 126 -9.26 -15.61 -17.69
CA PRO A 126 -8.05 -15.27 -18.43
C PRO A 126 -8.21 -13.86 -19.00
N THR A 127 -7.23 -13.00 -18.75
CA THR A 127 -7.17 -11.66 -19.34
C THR A 127 -7.06 -11.80 -20.85
N ALA A 128 -7.99 -11.17 -21.59
CA ALA A 128 -7.97 -11.11 -23.06
C ALA A 128 -6.91 -10.13 -23.58
#